data_AF-A0A960FVY7-F1
#
_entry.id   AF-A0A960FVY7-F1
#
_cell.length_a   1.000
_cell.length_b   1.000
_cell.length_c   1.000
_cell.angle_alpha   90.00
_cell.angle_beta   90.00
_cell.angle_gamma   90.00
#
_symmetry.space_group_name_H-M   'P 1'
#
loop_
_entity.id
_entity.type
_entity.pdbx_description
1 polymer ?
#
loop_
_entity_poly.entity_id
_entity_poly.type
_entity_poly.pdbx_seq_one_letter_code
_entity_poly.pdbx_strand_id
1 'polypeptide(L)'
;RLSPAGDLVAGSASRDGMRALLDSSTYTYFHQVGTCAMGPDDDPDAVLDPHLRVRGVDGLRVADASAMPTIVRGNTYLGCVMLAERLADLMA
;
A
#
# COMPACT_ATOMS: atom_id res chain seq x y z
N ARG A 1 -5.02 -26.76 -6.16
CA ARG A 1 -5.14 -27.66 -4.99
C ARG A 1 -5.97 -26.92 -3.96
N LEU A 2 -7.12 -27.45 -3.54
CA LEU A 2 -7.82 -26.95 -2.36
C LEU A 2 -6.84 -27.05 -1.19
N SER A 3 -6.62 -25.95 -0.47
CA SER A 3 -5.76 -25.93 0.72
C SER A 3 -6.35 -26.87 1.79
N PRO A 4 -5.55 -27.39 2.73
CA PRO A 4 -6.01 -28.23 3.84
C PRO A 4 -6.84 -27.45 4.88
N ALA A 5 -7.53 -26.39 4.44
CA ALA A 5 -8.21 -25.41 5.28
C ALA A 5 -9.30 -26.03 6.17
N GLY A 6 -9.90 -27.16 5.77
CA GLY A 6 -10.95 -27.83 6.55
C GLY A 6 -10.50 -28.24 7.96
N ASP A 7 -9.33 -28.87 8.07
CA ASP A 7 -8.81 -29.36 9.34
C ASP A 7 -8.21 -28.22 10.20
N LEU A 8 -7.66 -27.20 9.55
CA LEU A 8 -7.06 -26.03 10.21
C LEU A 8 -8.12 -25.11 10.81
N VAL A 9 -9.28 -24.96 10.15
CA VAL A 9 -10.41 -24.20 10.69
C VAL A 9 -10.96 -24.86 11.96
N ALA A 10 -11.07 -26.20 11.98
CA ALA A 10 -11.53 -26.94 13.16
C ALA A 10 -10.60 -26.78 14.38
N GLY A 11 -9.28 -26.65 14.16
CA GLY A 11 -8.27 -26.45 15.22
C GLY A 11 -8.09 -25.00 15.68
N SER A 12 -8.70 -24.02 15.01
CA SER A 12 -8.45 -22.58 15.20
C SER A 12 -8.88 -22.01 16.57
N ALA A 13 -9.65 -22.76 17.37
CA ALA A 13 -10.06 -22.35 18.71
C ALA A 13 -8.89 -22.22 19.72
N SER A 14 -7.72 -22.76 19.39
CA SER A 14 -6.48 -22.59 20.15
C SER A 14 -5.58 -21.52 19.53
N ARG A 15 -4.70 -20.90 20.32
CA ARG A 15 -3.72 -19.93 19.82
C ARG A 15 -2.81 -20.54 18.74
N ASP A 16 -2.38 -21.78 18.93
CA ASP A 16 -1.48 -22.46 18.00
C ASP A 16 -2.21 -22.84 16.71
N GLY A 17 -3.47 -23.28 16.81
CA GLY A 17 -4.32 -23.53 15.65
C GLY A 17 -4.64 -22.25 14.87
N MET A 18 -4.91 -21.14 15.55
CA MET A 18 -5.08 -19.83 14.92
C MET A 18 -3.81 -19.39 14.17
N ARG A 19 -2.62 -19.57 14.77
CA ARG A 19 -1.34 -19.28 14.09
C ARG A 19 -1.16 -20.14 12.84
N ALA A 20 -1.40 -21.45 12.93
CA ALA A 20 -1.30 -22.34 11.77
C ALA A 20 -2.28 -21.97 10.64
N LEU A 21 -3.48 -21.50 10.99
CA LEU A 21 -4.44 -20.99 10.01
C LEU A 21 -3.92 -19.72 9.33
N LEU A 22 -3.40 -18.75 10.10
CA LEU A 22 -2.82 -17.52 9.56
C LEU A 22 -1.64 -17.82 8.63
N ASP A 23 -0.70 -18.67 9.05
CA ASP A 23 0.49 -19.01 8.27
C ASP A 23 0.15 -19.68 6.92
N SER A 24 -0.91 -20.49 6.89
CA SER A 24 -1.32 -21.26 5.70
C SER A 24 -2.31 -20.55 4.79
N SER A 25 -3.03 -19.55 5.30
CA SER A 25 -4.19 -18.96 4.62
C SER A 25 -4.09 -17.43 4.46
N THR A 26 -3.03 -16.79 4.96
CA THR A 26 -2.80 -15.36 4.70
C THR A 26 -2.30 -15.16 3.27
N TYR A 27 -2.91 -14.19 2.58
CA TYR A 27 -2.49 -13.73 1.27
C TYR A 27 -2.72 -12.21 1.18
N THR A 28 -2.18 -11.59 0.14
CA THR A 28 -2.36 -10.15 -0.07
C THR A 28 -3.81 -9.79 -0.37
N TYR A 29 -4.28 -8.66 0.17
CA TYR A 29 -5.52 -8.02 -0.24
C TYR A 29 -5.27 -6.85 -1.22
N PHE A 30 -4.29 -7.02 -2.12
CA PHE A 30 -4.00 -6.18 -3.29
C PHE A 30 -3.89 -4.65 -3.06
N HIS A 31 -3.52 -4.23 -1.85
CA HIS A 31 -3.41 -2.83 -1.43
C HIS A 31 -1.96 -2.38 -1.21
N GLN A 32 -1.04 -2.79 -2.10
CA GLN A 32 0.37 -2.38 -2.02
C GLN A 32 0.52 -0.88 -2.28
N VAL A 33 1.37 -0.21 -1.50
CA VAL A 33 1.65 1.24 -1.57
C VAL A 33 3.10 1.53 -1.17
N GLY A 34 3.55 2.78 -1.30
CA GLY A 34 4.71 3.32 -0.58
C GLY A 34 6.10 3.06 -1.17
N THR A 35 6.22 2.35 -2.30
CA THR A 35 7.53 2.12 -2.94
C THR A 35 8.18 3.38 -3.51
N CYS A 36 7.41 4.45 -3.68
CA CYS A 36 7.88 5.78 -4.05
C CYS A 36 7.23 6.82 -3.13
N ALA A 37 7.27 6.60 -1.81
CA ALA A 37 6.54 7.44 -0.86
C ALA A 37 6.87 8.93 -0.99
N MET A 38 5.83 9.76 -0.98
CA MET A 38 5.95 11.20 -0.74
C MET A 38 6.20 11.46 0.75
N GLY A 39 6.99 12.49 1.04
CA GLY A 39 7.31 12.90 2.41
C GLY A 39 7.67 14.38 2.50
N PRO A 40 7.80 14.92 3.73
CA PRO A 40 8.23 16.31 3.95
C PRO A 40 9.66 16.53 3.44
N ASP A 41 10.05 17.80 3.24
CA ASP A 41 11.33 18.13 2.60
C ASP A 41 12.55 17.59 3.37
N ASP A 42 12.44 17.44 4.68
CA ASP A 42 13.46 16.95 5.60
C ASP A 42 13.47 15.43 5.81
N ASP A 43 12.57 14.68 5.15
CA ASP A 43 12.55 13.21 5.20
C ASP A 43 13.61 12.64 4.23
N PRO A 44 14.68 12.01 4.74
CA PRO A 44 15.74 11.45 3.90
C PRO A 44 15.32 10.17 3.15
N ASP A 45 14.25 9.50 3.58
CA ASP A 45 13.75 8.26 2.98
C ASP A 45 12.66 8.52 1.93
N ALA A 46 12.17 9.77 1.82
CA ALA A 46 11.17 10.16 0.85
C ALA A 46 11.70 10.12 -0.59
N VAL A 47 10.94 9.50 -1.50
CA VAL A 47 11.24 9.47 -2.93
C VAL A 47 10.63 10.67 -3.65
N LEU A 48 9.45 11.13 -3.18
CA LEU A 48 8.75 12.26 -3.76
C LEU A 48 8.68 13.45 -2.79
N ASP A 49 8.56 14.65 -3.33
CA ASP A 49 8.17 15.85 -2.57
C ASP A 49 6.64 15.86 -2.32
N PRO A 50 6.10 16.77 -1.47
CA PRO A 50 4.66 16.91 -1.25
C PRO A 50 3.84 17.30 -2.50
N HIS A 51 4.50 17.62 -3.61
CA HIS A 51 3.91 17.95 -4.90
C HIS A 51 4.08 16.82 -5.92
N LEU A 52 4.38 15.60 -5.46
CA LEU A 52 4.52 14.37 -6.23
C LEU A 52 5.68 14.38 -7.24
N ARG A 53 6.65 15.28 -7.08
CA ARG A 53 7.86 15.34 -7.92
C ARG A 53 8.88 14.34 -7.42
N VAL A 54 9.53 13.65 -8.35
CA VAL A 54 10.65 12.77 -8.03
C VAL A 54 11.84 13.62 -7.60
N ARG A 55 12.36 13.37 -6.40
CA ARG A 55 13.50 14.11 -5.88
C ARG A 55 14.74 13.84 -6.71
N GLY A 56 15.44 14.90 -7.12
CA GLY A 56 16.65 14.81 -7.95
C GLY A 56 16.41 14.53 -9.44
N VAL A 57 15.15 14.52 -9.91
CA VAL A 57 14.82 14.34 -11.33
C VAL A 57 13.88 15.44 -11.79
N ASP A 58 14.33 16.21 -12.79
CA ASP A 58 13.54 17.30 -13.35
C ASP A 58 12.39 16.78 -14.22
N GLY A 59 11.22 17.41 -14.09
CA GLY A 59 10.07 17.16 -14.95
C GLY A 59 9.34 15.82 -14.74
N LEU A 60 9.74 15.01 -13.76
CA LEU A 60 9.14 13.71 -13.49
C LEU A 60 8.25 13.72 -12.23
N ARG A 61 7.07 13.10 -12.32
CA ARG A 61 6.13 12.92 -11.23
C ARG A 61 5.56 11.51 -11.19
N VAL A 62 5.13 11.06 -10.02
CA VAL A 62 4.48 9.76 -9.81
C VAL A 62 3.14 9.98 -9.13
N ALA A 63 2.06 9.47 -9.73
CA ALA A 63 0.70 9.61 -9.22
C ALA A 63 -0.08 8.29 -9.22
N ASP A 64 0.44 7.32 -8.47
CA ASP A 64 -0.24 6.05 -8.20
C ASP A 64 -0.07 5.66 -6.71
N ALA A 65 -0.45 4.42 -6.36
CA ALA A 65 -0.37 3.89 -5.00
C ALA A 65 1.04 3.94 -4.39
N SER A 66 2.10 3.89 -5.21
CA SER A 66 3.48 3.95 -4.72
C SER A 66 3.80 5.27 -4.02
N ALA A 67 3.12 6.35 -4.39
CA ALA A 67 3.29 7.67 -3.80
C ALA A 67 2.76 7.78 -2.36
N MET A 68 1.84 6.91 -1.95
CA MET A 68 1.23 6.98 -0.62
C MET A 68 2.24 6.49 0.44
N PRO A 69 2.56 7.29 1.48
CA PRO A 69 3.54 6.87 2.49
C PRO A 69 3.04 5.72 3.37
N THR A 70 1.72 5.58 3.52
CA THR A 70 1.09 4.48 4.27
C THR A 70 -0.22 4.07 3.59
N ILE A 71 -0.69 2.84 3.87
CA ILE A 71 -1.97 2.34 3.34
C ILE A 71 -3.11 3.18 3.92
N VAL A 72 -3.94 3.75 3.04
CA VAL A 72 -5.12 4.51 3.43
C VAL A 72 -6.18 3.63 4.09
N ARG A 73 -7.02 4.21 4.94
CA ARG A 73 -8.16 3.50 5.54
C ARG A 73 -9.28 3.33 4.50
N GLY A 74 -9.18 2.30 3.68
CA GLY A 74 -10.14 1.96 2.63
C GLY A 74 -9.48 1.22 1.47
N ASN A 75 -10.25 0.94 0.42
CA ASN A 75 -9.70 0.36 -0.79
C ASN A 75 -8.79 1.37 -1.50
N THR A 76 -7.58 0.96 -1.86
CA THR A 76 -6.55 1.84 -2.42
C THR A 76 -6.94 2.50 -3.73
N TYR A 77 -7.90 1.92 -4.47
CA TYR A 77 -8.47 2.51 -5.69
C TYR A 77 -8.89 3.97 -5.49
N LEU A 78 -9.67 4.28 -4.45
CA LEU A 78 -10.12 5.65 -4.22
C LEU A 78 -8.95 6.57 -3.90
N GLY A 79 -7.95 6.09 -3.14
CA GLY A 79 -6.73 6.82 -2.88
C GLY A 79 -5.99 7.20 -4.17
N CYS A 80 -5.85 6.26 -5.11
CA CYS A 80 -5.17 6.50 -6.38
C CYS A 80 -5.91 7.55 -7.21
N VAL A 81 -7.25 7.46 -7.30
CA VAL A 81 -8.07 8.45 -8.03
C VAL A 81 -7.89 9.83 -7.41
N MET A 82 -7.99 9.97 -6.09
CA MET A 82 -7.82 11.27 -5.42
C MET A 82 -6.42 11.85 -5.57
N LEU A 83 -5.39 11.00 -5.61
CA LEU A 83 -4.01 11.43 -5.81
C LEU A 83 -3.77 11.92 -7.25
N ALA A 84 -4.38 11.27 -8.25
CA ALA A 84 -4.37 11.72 -9.63
C ALA A 84 -5.11 13.05 -9.84
N GLU A 85 -6.30 13.20 -9.25
CA GLU A 85 -7.05 14.47 -9.25
C GLU A 85 -6.24 15.60 -8.60
N ARG A 86 -5.59 15.31 -7.46
CA ARG A 86 -4.73 16.29 -6.80
C ARG A 86 -3.53 16.68 -7.66
N LEU A 87 -2.93 15.74 -8.39
CA LEU A 87 -1.86 16.05 -9.33
C LEU A 87 -2.37 16.96 -10.46
N ALA A 88 -3.56 16.69 -11.01
CA ALA A 88 -4.14 17.51 -12.06
C ALA A 88 -4.29 18.98 -11.60
N ASP A 89 -4.78 19.20 -10.37
CA ASP A 89 -4.87 20.54 -9.77
C ASP A 89 -3.51 21.23 -9.59
N LEU A 90 -2.45 20.47 -9.27
CA LEU A 90 -1.09 21.01 -9.12
C LEU A 90 -0.43 21.37 -10.46
N MET A 91 -0.97 20.87 -11.57
CA MET A 91 -0.46 21.07 -12.92
C MET A 91 -1.27 22.08 -13.75
N ALA A 92 -2.45 22.47 -13.27
CA ALA A 92 -3.30 23.50 -13.88
C ALA A 92 -2.74 24.92 -13.60
#